data_AF-A0A1C6HPI8-F1
#
_entry.id   AF-A0A1C6HPI8-F1
#
_cell.length_a   1.000
_cell.length_b   1.000
_cell.length_c   1.000
_cell.angle_alpha   90.00
_cell.angle_beta   90.00
_cell.angle_gamma   90.00
#
_symmetry.space_group_name_H-M   'P 1'
#
loop_
_entity.id
_entity.type
_entity.pdbx_description
1 polymer ?
#
loop_
_entity_poly.entity_id
_entity_poly.type
_entity_poly.pdbx_seq_one_letter_code
_entity_poly.pdbx_strand_id
1 'polypeptide(L)'
;MYVKFTSQNDDFSYSNFSDTYLNRFNWTDRLKKANILPVLNTNKFVSIKSKNCIIVPEVISYIYKNTDIKNSSTAVVIDTYKKTQYIPLLKAIGCRISNILENLSCIKKASEELINDEKVRKVLYSYLNLLSIQQEIKSNGLYDMVKQLPIFPIRTSSGVRYEFYSNNIYTHDTKISDKNFKILETKILDYKSAQDIVGPNYRINELIQEVYDSIYQKNLIAYIESNRTDEEIAIYVLNEYKNNSENFNKCHNTLKGMISEIPMKFVNGNYHKGNKFVNNKKLILSGETIKNLVVSDDFVNLAKYLGCSDILNIHYDDIDFQLKSISDTDIEDFQNECTYGMEILEGLIRNEIITDKQIEKFHLQYFFSKTDYNYSYEEFQVRKLLI
;
A
#
# COMPACT_ATOMS: atom_id res chain seq x y z
N MET A 1 12.78 50.01 31.77
CA MET A 1 12.30 51.23 32.43
C MET A 1 11.29 51.92 31.50
N TYR A 2 10.16 51.32 31.09
CA TYR A 2 9.37 51.87 29.95
C TYR A 2 7.93 51.33 29.89
N VAL A 3 6.94 52.15 29.53
CA VAL A 3 5.48 51.83 29.51
C VAL A 3 4.70 52.55 28.39
N LYS A 4 5.08 52.31 27.14
CA LYS A 4 4.08 52.26 26.06
C LYS A 4 4.45 51.11 25.15
N PHE A 5 3.48 50.23 24.96
CA PHE A 5 3.61 49.07 24.10
C PHE A 5 2.92 49.40 22.79
N THR A 6 3.71 49.75 21.79
CA THR A 6 3.26 49.77 20.40
C THR A 6 4.02 48.69 19.67
N SER A 7 3.33 47.59 19.35
CA SER A 7 3.82 46.59 18.41
C SER A 7 3.29 47.01 17.04
N GLN A 8 4.20 47.50 16.19
CA GLN A 8 4.00 47.56 14.75
C GLN A 8 5.14 46.76 14.14
N ASN A 9 4.82 45.76 13.31
CA ASN A 9 5.80 44.96 12.56
C ASN A 9 6.91 44.32 13.42
N ASP A 10 6.56 43.73 14.58
CA ASP A 10 7.50 43.10 15.52
C ASP A 10 8.59 44.00 16.12
N ASP A 11 8.56 45.32 15.84
CA ASP A 11 9.47 46.29 16.46
C ASP A 11 8.95 46.75 17.82
N PHE A 12 9.84 46.69 18.81
CA PHE A 12 9.57 47.08 20.20
C PHE A 12 10.07 48.49 20.45
N SER A 13 9.14 49.42 20.63
CA SER A 13 9.46 50.73 21.17
C SER A 13 9.01 50.85 22.62
N TYR A 14 9.86 51.53 23.37
CA TYR A 14 9.76 51.72 24.79
C TYR A 14 9.62 53.23 25.02
N SER A 15 8.49 53.68 25.59
CA SER A 15 8.34 55.09 25.96
C SER A 15 8.36 55.28 27.47
N ASN A 16 8.75 56.48 27.89
CA ASN A 16 8.62 56.92 29.26
C ASN A 16 7.18 57.37 29.52
N PHE A 17 6.72 57.27 30.76
CA PHE A 17 5.53 57.98 31.21
C PHE A 17 5.79 59.49 31.21
N SER A 18 4.72 60.26 30.99
CA SER A 18 4.74 61.72 31.19
C SER A 18 5.12 62.10 32.62
N ASP A 19 4.73 61.28 33.60
CA ASP A 19 5.15 61.42 34.99
C ASP A 19 6.52 60.76 35.24
N THR A 20 7.50 61.60 35.57
CA THR A 20 8.88 61.18 35.89
C THR A 20 8.98 60.28 37.12
N TYR A 21 8.04 60.36 38.06
CA TYR A 21 7.96 59.47 39.22
C TYR A 21 7.73 58.02 38.79
N LEU A 22 6.80 57.80 37.85
CA LEU A 22 6.48 56.47 37.34
C LEU A 22 7.67 55.82 36.63
N ASN A 23 8.55 56.61 36.01
CA ASN A 23 9.75 56.09 35.33
C ASN A 23 10.81 55.53 36.29
N ARG A 24 10.70 55.78 37.60
CA ARG A 24 11.63 55.26 38.62
C ARG A 24 11.40 53.78 38.95
N PHE A 25 10.29 53.18 38.51
CA PHE A 25 9.95 51.80 38.84
C PHE A 25 10.29 50.81 37.73
N ASN A 26 10.72 49.61 38.11
CA ASN A 26 10.86 48.47 37.19
C ASN A 26 9.50 47.82 36.90
N TRP A 27 8.69 48.47 36.06
CA TRP A 27 7.36 47.99 35.69
C TRP A 27 7.37 46.61 35.04
N THR A 28 8.40 46.29 34.26
CA THR A 28 8.52 44.97 33.64
C THR A 28 8.62 43.86 34.68
N ASP A 29 9.48 43.99 35.70
CA ASP A 29 9.59 42.99 36.77
C ASP A 29 8.33 42.95 37.65
N ARG A 30 7.68 44.10 37.88
CA ARG A 30 6.39 44.16 38.59
C ARG A 30 5.29 43.42 37.83
N LEU A 31 5.14 43.65 36.53
CA LEU A 31 4.17 42.95 35.67
C LEU A 31 4.44 41.44 35.65
N LYS A 32 5.71 41.03 35.60
CA LYS A 32 6.11 39.61 35.65
C LYS A 32 5.70 38.91 36.95
N LYS A 33 5.59 39.65 38.06
CA LYS A 33 5.19 39.15 39.38
C LYS A 33 3.68 39.24 39.64
N ALA A 34 2.97 40.08 38.89
CA ALA A 34 1.54 40.33 39.10
C ALA A 34 0.68 39.19 38.53
N ASN A 35 -0.34 38.77 39.27
CA ASN A 35 -1.33 37.79 38.80
C ASN A 35 -2.35 38.47 37.87
N ILE A 36 -1.92 38.78 36.64
CA ILE A 36 -2.68 39.55 35.65
C ILE A 36 -2.88 38.80 34.34
N LEU A 37 -2.28 37.61 34.18
CA LEU A 37 -2.41 36.83 32.96
C LEU A 37 -3.67 35.97 33.02
N PRO A 38 -4.65 36.17 32.12
CA PRO A 38 -5.88 35.39 32.13
C PRO A 38 -5.62 33.95 31.70
N VAL A 39 -6.17 32.99 32.43
CA VAL A 39 -6.01 31.56 32.11
C VAL A 39 -7.21 31.06 31.32
N LEU A 40 -6.95 30.38 30.21
CA LEU A 40 -7.98 29.80 29.34
C LEU A 40 -8.94 28.91 30.14
N ASN A 41 -10.25 29.03 29.86
CA ASN A 41 -11.33 28.26 30.49
C ASN A 41 -11.45 28.41 32.02
N THR A 42 -10.90 29.48 32.60
CA THR A 42 -11.06 29.76 34.02
C THR A 42 -11.23 31.26 34.28
N ASN A 43 -11.78 31.62 35.43
CA ASN A 43 -11.82 33.01 35.91
C ASN A 43 -10.56 33.39 36.71
N LYS A 44 -9.46 32.62 36.57
CA LYS A 44 -8.24 32.82 37.34
C LYS A 44 -7.22 33.62 36.55
N PHE A 45 -6.44 34.42 37.28
CA PHE A 45 -5.28 35.10 36.76
C PHE A 45 -4.00 34.56 37.42
N VAL A 46 -2.94 34.45 36.63
CA VAL A 46 -1.63 33.96 37.09
C VAL A 46 -0.53 34.95 36.75
N SER A 47 0.64 34.77 37.37
CA SER A 47 1.86 35.49 37.04
C SER A 47 2.85 34.55 36.34
N ILE A 48 3.64 35.10 35.41
CA ILE A 48 4.66 34.32 34.70
C ILE A 48 5.74 33.75 35.65
N LYS A 49 6.00 34.40 36.80
CA LYS A 49 6.94 33.85 37.79
C LYS A 49 6.37 32.68 38.59
N SER A 50 5.04 32.57 38.70
CA SER A 50 4.40 31.53 39.51
C SER A 50 4.12 30.22 38.75
N LYS A 51 4.01 30.30 37.41
CA LYS A 51 3.57 29.20 36.54
C LYS A 51 4.26 29.27 35.20
N ASN A 52 4.48 28.11 34.58
CA ASN A 52 4.92 28.03 33.19
C ASN A 52 3.77 28.44 32.25
N CYS A 53 3.72 29.71 31.86
CA CYS A 53 2.62 30.26 31.06
C CYS A 53 2.92 30.13 29.57
N ILE A 54 1.96 29.55 28.83
CA ILE A 54 2.09 29.25 27.41
C ILE A 54 1.01 29.96 26.59
N ILE A 55 1.40 30.53 25.46
CA ILE A 55 0.53 31.06 24.42
C ILE A 55 0.41 29.97 23.36
N VAL A 56 -0.82 29.64 22.98
CA VAL A 56 -1.10 28.61 21.97
C VAL A 56 -1.83 29.20 20.76
N PRO A 57 -1.72 28.59 19.57
CA PRO A 57 -2.51 28.97 18.41
C PRO A 57 -4.02 28.93 18.66
N GLU A 58 -4.78 29.63 17.83
CA GLU A 58 -6.24 29.69 17.96
C GLU A 58 -6.89 28.30 17.87
N VAL A 59 -6.40 27.43 16.97
CA VAL A 59 -6.89 26.03 16.85
C VAL A 59 -6.77 25.29 18.18
N ILE A 60 -5.65 25.44 18.89
CA ILE A 60 -5.40 24.77 20.17
C ILE A 60 -6.29 25.37 21.27
N SER A 61 -6.45 26.70 21.27
CA SER A 61 -7.38 27.37 22.19
C SER A 61 -8.82 26.90 21.98
N TYR A 62 -9.21 26.66 20.73
CA TYR A 62 -10.54 26.15 20.38
C TYR A 62 -10.70 24.70 20.85
N ILE A 63 -9.71 23.83 20.62
CA ILE A 63 -9.69 22.45 21.11
C ILE A 63 -9.92 22.43 22.63
N TYR A 64 -9.13 23.18 23.40
CA TYR A 64 -9.27 23.22 24.85
C TYR A 64 -10.62 23.76 25.31
N LYS A 65 -11.24 24.69 24.58
CA LYS A 65 -12.59 25.21 24.90
C LYS A 65 -13.70 24.19 24.72
N ASN A 66 -13.51 23.21 23.83
CA ASN A 66 -14.56 22.28 23.41
C ASN A 66 -14.27 20.82 23.81
N THR A 67 -13.17 20.56 24.51
CA THR A 67 -12.80 19.21 24.96
C THR A 67 -12.27 19.23 26.38
N ASP A 68 -12.41 18.10 27.06
CA ASP A 68 -11.79 17.85 28.38
C ASP A 68 -10.32 17.42 28.27
N ILE A 69 -9.70 17.62 27.11
CA ILE A 69 -8.28 17.32 26.90
C ILE A 69 -7.47 18.24 27.80
N LYS A 70 -7.13 17.73 28.98
CA LYS A 70 -6.18 18.38 29.87
C LYS A 70 -4.85 18.40 29.14
N ASN A 71 -4.26 19.59 29.05
CA ASN A 71 -2.89 19.73 28.64
C ASN A 71 -2.05 18.81 29.53
N SER A 72 -1.43 17.77 28.96
CA SER A 72 -0.58 16.85 29.74
C SER A 72 0.68 17.54 30.24
N SER A 73 0.94 18.77 29.76
CA SER A 73 1.96 19.63 30.31
C SER A 73 1.47 20.33 31.59
N THR A 74 2.38 20.53 32.53
CA THR A 74 2.19 21.39 33.71
C THR A 74 2.05 22.88 33.35
N ALA A 75 1.97 23.23 32.05
CA ALA A 75 1.89 24.59 31.57
C ALA A 75 0.46 25.13 31.65
N VAL A 76 0.36 26.41 32.00
CA VAL A 76 -0.89 27.15 32.09
C VAL A 76 -1.12 27.90 30.79
N VAL A 77 -2.19 27.54 30.08
CA VAL A 77 -2.55 28.17 28.80
C VAL A 77 -3.16 29.54 29.05
N ILE A 78 -2.54 30.58 28.51
CA ILE A 78 -3.03 31.96 28.62
C ILE A 78 -4.12 32.20 27.59
N ASP A 79 -5.22 32.84 28.00
CA ASP A 79 -6.36 33.12 27.11
C ASP A 79 -6.05 34.24 26.12
N THR A 80 -5.53 33.83 24.96
CA THR A 80 -5.33 34.69 23.80
C THR A 80 -6.38 34.47 22.70
N TYR A 81 -7.48 33.77 23.00
CA TYR A 81 -8.50 33.44 22.01
C TYR A 81 -9.15 34.71 21.43
N LYS A 82 -9.08 34.87 20.10
CA LYS A 82 -9.51 36.09 19.38
C LYS A 82 -8.85 37.40 19.87
N LYS A 83 -7.69 37.29 20.51
CA LYS A 83 -6.96 38.39 21.15
C LYS A 83 -5.48 38.40 20.73
N THR A 84 -5.21 38.06 19.47
CA THR A 84 -3.86 37.86 18.92
C THR A 84 -3.02 39.13 18.94
N GLN A 85 -3.64 40.32 18.95
CA GLN A 85 -2.94 41.61 19.05
C GLN A 85 -2.09 41.77 20.31
N TYR A 86 -2.37 41.01 21.38
CA TYR A 86 -1.60 41.07 22.63
C TYR A 86 -0.45 40.06 22.69
N ILE A 87 -0.31 39.17 21.70
CA ILE A 87 0.73 38.13 21.69
C ILE A 87 2.14 38.73 21.83
N PRO A 88 2.54 39.79 21.09
CA PRO A 88 3.88 40.39 21.24
C PRO A 88 4.15 40.88 22.67
N LEU A 89 3.16 41.51 23.31
CA LEU A 89 3.24 41.96 24.70
C LEU A 89 3.43 40.77 25.65
N LEU A 90 2.62 39.72 25.48
CA LEU A 90 2.67 38.53 26.32
C LEU A 90 4.01 37.78 26.19
N LYS A 91 4.61 37.76 24.99
CA LYS A 91 5.98 37.26 24.79
C LYS A 91 7.01 38.13 25.53
N ALA A 92 6.90 39.46 25.43
CA ALA A 92 7.85 40.38 26.06
C ALA A 92 7.87 40.27 27.61
N ILE A 93 6.73 40.00 28.22
CA ILE A 93 6.64 39.71 29.66
C ILE A 93 7.07 38.29 30.03
N GLY A 94 7.32 37.41 29.05
CA GLY A 94 7.96 36.10 29.25
C GLY A 94 7.06 34.89 29.05
N CYS A 95 5.85 35.04 28.52
CA CYS A 95 5.05 33.87 28.13
C CYS A 95 5.70 33.16 26.95
N ARG A 96 5.81 31.83 27.02
CA ARG A 96 6.39 31.02 25.95
C ARG A 96 5.33 30.75 24.88
N ILE A 97 5.70 30.75 23.60
CA ILE A 97 4.84 30.23 22.55
C ILE A 97 4.99 28.71 22.51
N SER A 98 3.87 27.99 22.40
CA SER A 98 3.90 26.56 22.10
C SER A 98 4.59 26.27 20.77
N ASN A 99 5.47 25.29 20.75
CA ASN A 99 6.13 24.87 19.52
C ASN A 99 5.20 23.97 18.68
N ILE A 100 5.56 23.78 17.40
CA ILE A 100 4.76 22.98 16.47
C ILE A 100 4.55 21.53 16.93
N LEU A 101 5.53 20.91 17.59
CA LEU A 101 5.43 19.53 18.11
C LEU A 101 4.35 19.41 19.21
N GLU A 102 4.32 20.35 20.14
CA GLU A 102 3.29 20.43 21.19
C GLU A 102 1.90 20.63 20.57
N ASN A 103 1.81 21.48 19.55
CA ASN A 103 0.56 21.78 18.85
C ASN A 103 0.03 20.56 18.10
N LEU A 104 0.85 19.90 17.28
CA LEU A 104 0.47 18.70 16.54
C LEU A 104 0.09 17.56 17.48
N SER A 105 0.78 17.43 18.62
CA SER A 105 0.44 16.42 19.64
C SER A 105 -0.94 16.67 20.24
N CYS A 106 -1.27 17.93 20.52
CA CYS A 106 -2.60 18.31 21.01
C CYS A 106 -3.68 18.08 19.95
N ILE A 107 -3.41 18.47 18.70
CA ILE A 107 -4.32 18.22 17.56
C ILE A 107 -4.60 16.73 17.40
N LYS A 108 -3.56 15.88 17.44
CA LYS A 108 -3.72 14.42 17.30
C LYS A 108 -4.64 13.83 18.38
N LYS A 109 -4.54 14.30 19.62
CA LYS A 109 -5.40 13.85 20.72
C LYS A 109 -6.87 14.26 20.53
N ALA A 110 -7.12 15.40 19.88
CA ALA A 110 -8.46 15.97 19.74
C ALA A 110 -9.14 15.65 18.41
N SER A 111 -8.36 15.28 17.40
CA SER A 111 -8.81 15.18 16.01
C SER A 111 -9.92 14.15 15.83
N GLU A 112 -9.88 13.01 16.52
CA GLU A 112 -10.90 11.97 16.34
C GLU A 112 -12.29 12.43 16.82
N GLU A 113 -12.33 13.20 17.91
CA GLU A 113 -13.57 13.71 18.49
C GLU A 113 -14.11 14.92 17.74
N LEU A 114 -13.23 15.84 17.33
CA LEU A 114 -13.63 17.17 16.87
C LEU A 114 -13.63 17.37 15.36
N ILE A 115 -13.00 16.52 14.55
CA ILE A 115 -12.87 16.76 13.11
C ILE A 115 -14.22 16.80 12.37
N ASN A 116 -15.24 16.19 12.96
CA ASN A 116 -16.61 16.24 12.47
C ASN A 116 -17.23 17.65 12.60
N ASP A 117 -16.81 18.46 13.57
CA ASP A 117 -17.23 19.85 13.71
C ASP A 117 -16.65 20.71 12.58
N GLU A 118 -17.53 21.34 11.79
CA GLU A 118 -17.14 22.17 10.64
C GLU A 118 -16.29 23.38 11.03
N LYS A 119 -16.57 24.03 12.16
CA LYS A 119 -15.81 25.20 12.63
C LYS A 119 -14.42 24.78 13.06
N VAL A 120 -14.30 23.68 13.81
CA VAL A 120 -12.98 23.13 14.19
C VAL A 120 -12.18 22.80 12.96
N ARG A 121 -12.77 22.05 12.04
CA ARG A 121 -12.13 21.59 10.82
C ARG A 121 -11.61 22.74 9.97
N LYS A 122 -12.40 23.80 9.77
CA LYS A 122 -11.97 25.00 9.04
C LYS A 122 -10.77 25.66 9.72
N VAL A 123 -10.82 25.88 11.04
CA VAL A 123 -9.73 26.50 11.79
C VAL A 123 -8.46 25.64 11.75
N LEU A 124 -8.61 24.31 11.84
CA LEU A 124 -7.51 23.37 11.75
C LEU A 124 -6.83 23.39 10.37
N TYR A 125 -7.61 23.28 9.29
CA TYR A 125 -7.05 23.32 7.94
C TYR A 125 -6.42 24.67 7.63
N SER A 126 -7.03 25.78 8.06
CA SER A 126 -6.40 27.10 7.95
C SER A 126 -5.07 27.15 8.70
N TYR A 127 -5.00 26.64 9.94
CA TYR A 127 -3.77 26.59 10.73
C TYR A 127 -2.67 25.77 10.05
N LEU A 128 -2.99 24.56 9.59
CA LEU A 128 -2.02 23.69 8.91
C LEU A 128 -1.54 24.27 7.58
N ASN A 129 -2.37 25.04 6.87
CA ASN A 129 -1.99 25.68 5.60
C ASN A 129 -1.33 27.06 5.75
N LEU A 130 -1.15 27.58 6.97
CA LEU A 130 -0.38 28.81 7.17
C LEU A 130 1.06 28.61 6.71
N LEU A 131 1.58 29.53 5.89
CA LEU A 131 2.94 29.43 5.33
C LEU A 131 4.02 29.27 6.42
N SER A 132 3.91 30.01 7.53
CA SER A 132 4.83 29.88 8.66
C SER A 132 4.78 28.49 9.31
N ILE A 133 3.59 27.91 9.42
CA ILE A 133 3.39 26.57 9.99
C ILE A 133 3.93 25.50 9.04
N GLN A 134 3.69 25.64 7.73
CA GLN A 134 4.26 24.76 6.71
C GLN A 134 5.80 24.78 6.70
N GLN A 135 6.40 25.97 6.87
CA GLN A 135 7.84 26.11 7.02
C GLN A 135 8.34 25.43 8.31
N GLU A 136 7.67 25.62 9.45
CA GLU A 136 8.03 24.94 10.69
C GLU A 136 7.92 23.41 10.58
N ILE A 137 6.84 22.88 9.99
CA ILE A 137 6.67 21.45 9.74
C ILE A 137 7.81 20.91 8.88
N LYS A 138 8.15 21.61 7.80
CA LYS A 138 9.24 21.23 6.89
C LYS A 138 10.60 21.24 7.60
N SER A 139 10.94 22.33 8.28
CA SER A 139 12.24 22.51 8.94
C SER A 139 12.47 21.52 10.08
N ASN A 140 11.39 21.05 10.73
CA ASN A 140 11.47 20.06 11.81
C ASN A 140 11.20 18.62 11.34
N GLY A 141 10.98 18.38 10.04
CA GLY A 141 10.72 17.04 9.50
C GLY A 141 9.42 16.39 9.99
N LEU A 142 8.36 17.17 10.22
CA LEU A 142 7.14 16.72 10.93
C LEU A 142 6.01 16.24 10.02
N TYR A 143 6.23 16.12 8.70
CA TYR A 143 5.20 15.65 7.77
C TYR A 143 4.65 14.27 8.13
N ASP A 144 5.47 13.36 8.67
CA ASP A 144 5.00 12.04 9.11
C ASP A 144 3.99 12.15 10.26
N MET A 145 4.21 13.08 11.19
CA MET A 145 3.27 13.33 12.28
C MET A 145 1.95 13.93 11.77
N VAL A 146 2.01 14.83 10.79
CA VAL A 146 0.83 15.42 10.15
C VAL A 146 0.03 14.37 9.38
N LYS A 147 0.69 13.47 8.65
CA LYS A 147 0.05 12.34 7.95
C LYS A 147 -0.65 11.36 8.89
N GLN A 148 -0.17 11.25 10.13
CA GLN A 148 -0.80 10.46 11.20
C GLN A 148 -1.93 11.21 11.92
N LEU A 149 -2.39 12.35 11.42
CA LEU A 149 -3.62 12.98 11.90
C LEU A 149 -4.82 12.40 11.14
N PRO A 150 -5.89 11.95 11.82
CA PRO A 150 -7.10 11.44 11.20
C PRO A 150 -7.98 12.60 10.70
N ILE A 151 -7.46 13.36 9.74
CA ILE A 151 -8.03 14.65 9.32
C ILE A 151 -8.36 14.69 7.83
N PHE A 152 -8.02 13.66 7.06
CA PHE A 152 -8.29 13.61 5.63
C PHE A 152 -9.73 13.13 5.41
N PRO A 153 -10.60 13.95 4.80
CA PRO A 153 -11.99 13.58 4.60
C PRO A 153 -12.10 12.62 3.42
N ILE A 154 -12.55 11.40 3.69
CA ILE A 154 -12.70 10.32 2.72
C ILE A 154 -14.18 10.15 2.38
N ARG A 155 -14.52 10.28 1.09
CA ARG A 155 -15.88 10.11 0.57
C ARG A 155 -16.24 8.62 0.54
N THR A 156 -17.32 8.25 1.22
CA THR A 156 -17.84 6.88 1.32
C THR A 156 -19.32 6.85 0.92
N SER A 157 -19.89 5.65 0.76
CA SER A 157 -21.33 5.48 0.50
C SER A 157 -22.22 6.01 1.63
N SER A 158 -21.72 6.02 2.88
CA SER A 158 -22.43 6.52 4.06
C SER A 158 -22.16 7.99 4.40
N GLY A 159 -21.45 8.74 3.53
CA GLY A 159 -21.03 10.12 3.77
C GLY A 159 -19.52 10.27 3.86
N VAL A 160 -19.01 11.03 4.83
CA VAL A 160 -17.58 11.33 4.96
C VAL A 160 -17.01 10.65 6.20
N ARG A 161 -15.88 9.96 6.03
CA ARG A 161 -15.07 9.40 7.11
C ARG A 161 -13.73 10.13 7.16
N TYR A 162 -13.22 10.44 8.35
CA TYR A 162 -11.90 11.06 8.47
C TYR A 162 -10.85 10.00 8.78
N GLU A 163 -9.75 10.04 8.04
CA GLU A 163 -8.69 9.05 8.13
C GLU A 163 -7.30 9.69 8.13
N PHE A 164 -6.32 8.88 8.52
CA PHE A 164 -4.90 9.18 8.32
C PHE A 164 -4.57 9.21 6.83
N TYR A 165 -3.52 9.94 6.46
CA TYR A 165 -3.04 9.91 5.09
C TYR A 165 -2.53 8.51 4.72
N SER A 166 -2.88 8.07 3.51
CA SER A 166 -2.32 6.88 2.87
C SER A 166 -2.12 7.13 1.37
N ASN A 167 -1.16 6.44 0.77
CA ASN A 167 -0.81 6.62 -0.65
C ASN A 167 -1.93 6.21 -1.63
N ASN A 168 -2.98 5.55 -1.13
CA ASN A 168 -4.16 5.18 -1.91
C ASN A 168 -5.30 6.22 -1.81
N ILE A 169 -5.03 7.43 -1.30
CA ILE A 169 -5.96 8.56 -1.38
C ILE A 169 -5.81 9.24 -2.74
N TYR A 170 -6.92 9.41 -3.44
CA TYR A 170 -7.02 10.03 -4.75
C TYR A 170 -8.10 11.11 -4.78
N THR A 171 -8.07 11.99 -5.76
CA THR A 171 -9.18 12.89 -6.09
C THR A 171 -10.01 12.31 -7.23
N HIS A 172 -11.33 12.46 -7.16
CA HIS A 172 -12.24 12.16 -8.26
C HIS A 172 -13.59 12.89 -8.05
N ASP A 173 -14.21 13.36 -9.12
CA ASP A 173 -15.47 14.13 -9.05
C ASP A 173 -16.65 13.32 -8.51
N THR A 174 -16.88 12.10 -9.05
CA THR A 174 -18.11 11.32 -8.78
C THR A 174 -17.89 10.01 -8.03
N LYS A 175 -16.67 9.46 -8.01
CA LYS A 175 -16.41 8.18 -7.35
C LYS A 175 -16.48 8.30 -5.82
N ILE A 176 -16.79 7.17 -5.20
CA ILE A 176 -16.70 6.95 -3.75
C ILE A 176 -15.59 5.95 -3.46
N SER A 177 -15.06 5.97 -2.23
CA SER A 177 -14.02 5.05 -1.79
C SER A 177 -14.49 3.60 -1.74
N ASP A 178 -13.57 2.68 -1.96
CA ASP A 178 -13.80 1.23 -1.83
C ASP A 178 -12.66 0.57 -1.03
N LYS A 179 -12.51 -0.75 -1.15
CA LYS A 179 -11.44 -1.51 -0.48
C LYS A 179 -10.04 -1.25 -1.06
N ASN A 180 -9.95 -0.78 -2.31
CA ASN A 180 -8.71 -0.65 -3.07
C ASN A 180 -8.16 0.78 -3.02
N PHE A 181 -9.05 1.77 -3.08
CA PHE A 181 -8.68 3.19 -3.09
C PHE A 181 -9.62 4.03 -2.22
N LYS A 182 -9.12 5.20 -1.81
CA LYS A 182 -9.85 6.20 -1.04
C LYS A 182 -10.00 7.47 -1.87
N ILE A 183 -11.18 8.07 -1.85
CA ILE A 183 -11.48 9.33 -2.54
C ILE A 183 -11.51 10.46 -1.53
N LEU A 184 -10.63 11.45 -1.69
CA LEU A 184 -10.65 12.70 -0.94
C LEU A 184 -11.95 13.47 -1.25
N GLU A 185 -12.71 13.84 -0.21
CA GLU A 185 -13.86 14.73 -0.35
C GLU A 185 -13.39 16.19 -0.51
N THR A 186 -13.16 16.56 -1.77
CA THR A 186 -12.61 17.87 -2.14
C THR A 186 -13.52 19.05 -1.83
N LYS A 187 -14.81 18.82 -1.57
CA LYS A 187 -15.73 19.85 -1.07
C LYS A 187 -15.45 20.25 0.37
N ILE A 188 -14.76 19.41 1.15
CA ILE A 188 -14.41 19.66 2.55
C ILE A 188 -12.96 20.14 2.67
N LEU A 189 -12.04 19.48 1.97
CA LEU A 189 -10.63 19.84 1.91
C LEU A 189 -10.20 19.85 0.45
N ASP A 190 -10.02 21.03 -0.11
CA ASP A 190 -9.64 21.17 -1.51
C ASP A 190 -8.27 20.53 -1.80
N TYR A 191 -8.05 20.15 -3.06
CA TYR A 191 -6.84 19.46 -3.47
C TYR A 191 -5.56 20.21 -3.10
N LYS A 192 -5.51 21.54 -3.28
CA LYS A 192 -4.32 22.32 -3.01
C LYS A 192 -3.99 22.31 -1.52
N SER A 193 -4.99 22.58 -0.68
CA SER A 193 -4.85 22.51 0.78
C SER A 193 -4.46 21.11 1.25
N ALA A 194 -5.05 20.05 0.67
CA ALA A 194 -4.68 18.68 1.01
C ALA A 194 -3.22 18.36 0.63
N GLN A 195 -2.79 18.79 -0.55
CA GLN A 195 -1.45 18.59 -1.08
C GLN A 195 -0.40 19.34 -0.25
N ASP A 196 -0.70 20.56 0.19
CA ASP A 196 0.15 21.35 1.08
C ASP A 196 0.30 20.66 2.46
N ILE A 197 -0.78 20.14 3.03
CA ILE A 197 -0.76 19.39 4.31
C ILE A 197 0.07 18.10 4.22
N VAL A 198 -0.05 17.36 3.12
CA VAL A 198 0.68 16.09 2.89
C VAL A 198 2.18 16.32 2.71
N GLY A 199 2.55 17.46 2.12
CA GLY A 199 3.92 17.87 1.92
C GLY A 199 4.51 17.49 0.56
N PRO A 200 5.76 17.92 0.29
CA PRO A 200 6.34 17.91 -1.06
C PRO A 200 6.77 16.53 -1.57
N ASN A 201 6.92 15.55 -0.68
CA ASN A 201 7.46 14.22 -1.03
C ASN A 201 6.39 13.23 -1.47
N TYR A 202 5.11 13.63 -1.42
CA TYR A 202 3.98 12.78 -1.73
C TYR A 202 3.00 13.55 -2.59
N ARG A 203 2.17 12.84 -3.33
CA ARG A 203 1.17 13.44 -4.20
C ARG A 203 -0.15 12.73 -4.02
N ILE A 204 -1.21 13.50 -3.83
CA ILE A 204 -2.58 13.01 -3.99
C ILE A 204 -2.84 13.00 -5.48
N ASN A 205 -2.93 11.82 -6.08
CA ASN A 205 -3.14 11.72 -7.53
C ASN A 205 -4.63 11.79 -7.86
N GLU A 206 -4.94 12.17 -9.09
CA GLU A 206 -6.28 11.96 -9.63
C GLU A 206 -6.48 10.47 -9.93
N LEU A 207 -7.66 9.94 -9.57
CA LEU A 207 -8.04 8.60 -9.95
C LEU A 207 -8.48 8.60 -11.42
N ILE A 208 -7.52 8.45 -12.32
CA ILE A 208 -7.76 8.21 -13.75
C ILE A 208 -7.92 6.72 -14.03
N GLN A 209 -8.43 6.39 -15.22
CA GLN A 209 -8.72 5.00 -15.58
C GLN A 209 -7.46 4.12 -15.54
N GLU A 210 -6.30 4.63 -15.97
CA GLU A 210 -5.03 3.90 -15.94
C GLU A 210 -4.59 3.56 -14.50
N VAL A 211 -4.88 4.45 -13.55
CA VAL A 211 -4.59 4.21 -12.13
C VAL A 211 -5.51 3.13 -11.58
N TYR A 212 -6.80 3.18 -11.92
CA TYR A 212 -7.76 2.15 -11.54
C TYR A 212 -7.34 0.78 -12.09
N ASP A 213 -6.97 0.71 -13.36
CA ASP A 213 -6.53 -0.51 -14.03
C ASP A 213 -5.25 -1.06 -13.39
N SER A 214 -4.29 -0.19 -13.07
CA SER A 214 -3.06 -0.58 -12.37
C SER A 214 -3.31 -1.11 -10.95
N ILE A 215 -4.22 -0.49 -10.19
CA ILE A 215 -4.59 -0.94 -8.85
C ILE A 215 -5.23 -2.33 -8.93
N TYR A 216 -6.18 -2.51 -9.85
CA TYR A 216 -6.85 -3.78 -10.05
C TYR A 216 -5.84 -4.89 -10.39
N GLN A 217 -4.96 -4.64 -11.36
CA GLN A 217 -3.92 -5.58 -11.76
C GLN A 217 -2.99 -5.95 -10.61
N LYS A 218 -2.50 -4.96 -9.84
CA LYS A 218 -1.64 -5.20 -8.68
C LYS A 218 -2.34 -6.05 -7.62
N ASN A 219 -3.61 -5.80 -7.36
CA ASN A 219 -4.38 -6.56 -6.37
C ASN A 219 -4.63 -8.00 -6.83
N LEU A 220 -4.89 -8.21 -8.12
CA LEU A 220 -5.03 -9.55 -8.70
C LEU A 220 -3.72 -10.34 -8.59
N ILE A 221 -2.59 -9.72 -8.97
CA ILE A 221 -1.26 -10.33 -8.85
C ILE A 221 -0.92 -10.64 -7.39
N ALA A 222 -1.10 -9.68 -6.49
CA ALA A 222 -0.84 -9.88 -5.06
C ALA A 222 -1.73 -10.98 -4.45
N TYR A 223 -2.94 -11.20 -4.98
CA TYR A 223 -3.79 -12.32 -4.58
C TYR A 223 -3.21 -13.66 -5.04
N ILE A 224 -2.72 -13.74 -6.29
CA ILE A 224 -2.10 -14.94 -6.87
C ILE A 224 -0.79 -15.30 -6.16
N GLU A 225 0.01 -14.30 -5.79
CA GLU A 225 1.28 -14.46 -5.08
C GLU A 225 1.14 -14.62 -3.55
N SER A 226 -0.10 -14.58 -3.04
CA SER A 226 -0.34 -14.67 -1.60
C SER A 226 -0.09 -16.07 -1.03
N ASN A 227 -0.04 -16.18 0.30
CA ASN A 227 0.10 -17.45 1.02
C ASN A 227 -1.21 -18.26 1.14
N ARG A 228 -2.19 -17.99 0.26
CA ARG A 228 -3.45 -18.74 0.20
C ARG A 228 -3.22 -20.10 -0.44
N THR A 229 -4.18 -20.99 -0.25
CA THR A 229 -4.15 -22.31 -0.91
C THR A 229 -4.36 -22.17 -2.42
N ASP A 230 -3.86 -23.15 -3.18
CA ASP A 230 -4.02 -23.17 -4.65
C ASP A 230 -5.50 -23.19 -5.06
N GLU A 231 -6.36 -23.85 -4.28
CA GLU A 231 -7.81 -23.85 -4.51
C GLU A 231 -8.42 -22.45 -4.36
N GLU A 232 -8.12 -21.74 -3.27
CA GLU A 232 -8.64 -20.39 -3.03
C GLU A 232 -8.20 -19.40 -4.11
N ILE A 233 -6.95 -19.52 -4.59
CA ILE A 233 -6.41 -18.68 -5.66
C ILE A 233 -7.12 -19.02 -6.98
N ALA A 234 -7.21 -20.30 -7.34
CA ALA A 234 -7.82 -20.75 -8.59
C ALA A 234 -9.29 -20.30 -8.69
N ILE A 235 -10.06 -20.46 -7.61
CA ILE A 235 -11.48 -20.05 -7.56
C ILE A 235 -11.60 -18.52 -7.68
N TYR A 236 -10.74 -17.76 -7.01
CA TYR A 236 -10.73 -16.30 -7.12
C TYR A 236 -10.45 -15.83 -8.54
N VAL A 237 -9.39 -16.34 -9.18
CA VAL A 237 -9.02 -15.97 -10.56
C VAL A 237 -10.14 -16.34 -11.54
N LEU A 238 -10.75 -17.52 -11.39
CA LEU A 238 -11.87 -17.95 -12.22
C LEU A 238 -13.09 -17.04 -12.04
N ASN A 239 -13.38 -16.60 -10.82
CA ASN A 239 -14.47 -15.67 -10.53
C ASN A 239 -14.22 -14.28 -11.12
N GLU A 240 -12.99 -13.75 -11.01
CA GLU A 240 -12.64 -12.47 -11.64
C GLU A 240 -12.74 -12.55 -13.17
N TYR A 241 -12.31 -13.67 -13.77
CA TYR A 241 -12.47 -13.91 -15.21
C TYR A 241 -13.95 -13.93 -15.65
N LYS A 242 -14.82 -14.61 -14.89
CA LYS A 242 -16.25 -14.75 -15.22
C LYS A 242 -17.05 -13.48 -14.96
N ASN A 243 -16.79 -12.79 -13.86
CA ASN A 243 -17.67 -11.73 -13.35
C ASN A 243 -17.11 -10.32 -13.55
N ASN A 244 -15.83 -10.17 -13.88
CA ASN A 244 -15.14 -8.88 -13.99
C ASN A 244 -14.30 -8.79 -15.28
N SER A 245 -14.88 -9.30 -16.39
CA SER A 245 -14.18 -9.53 -17.65
C SER A 245 -13.50 -8.30 -18.23
N GLU A 246 -14.09 -7.11 -18.12
CA GLU A 246 -13.51 -5.86 -18.63
C GLU A 246 -12.18 -5.53 -17.94
N ASN A 247 -12.13 -5.55 -16.60
CA ASN A 247 -10.91 -5.28 -15.85
C ASN A 247 -9.90 -6.43 -15.95
N PHE A 248 -10.40 -7.67 -15.94
CA PHE A 248 -9.57 -8.86 -16.12
C PHE A 248 -8.86 -8.85 -17.48
N ASN A 249 -9.55 -8.42 -18.55
CA ASN A 249 -8.98 -8.33 -19.89
C ASN A 249 -7.77 -7.39 -19.98
N LYS A 250 -7.76 -6.31 -19.20
CA LYS A 250 -6.62 -5.38 -19.15
C LYS A 250 -5.38 -6.01 -18.53
N CYS A 251 -5.54 -7.08 -17.76
CA CYS A 251 -4.46 -7.82 -17.12
C CYS A 251 -3.90 -8.96 -17.99
N HIS A 252 -4.49 -9.21 -19.18
CA HIS A 252 -4.25 -10.42 -19.98
C HIS A 252 -2.76 -10.74 -20.19
N ASN A 253 -1.98 -9.78 -20.70
CA ASN A 253 -0.57 -10.00 -21.02
C ASN A 253 0.25 -10.37 -19.78
N THR A 254 -0.03 -9.76 -18.65
CA THR A 254 0.67 -10.05 -17.40
C THR A 254 0.28 -11.40 -16.84
N LEU A 255 -1.01 -11.74 -16.82
CA LEU A 255 -1.50 -13.04 -16.38
C LEU A 255 -0.97 -14.18 -17.25
N LYS A 256 -0.91 -13.97 -18.57
CA LYS A 256 -0.27 -14.90 -19.50
C LYS A 256 1.21 -15.12 -19.19
N GLY A 257 1.93 -14.05 -18.84
CA GLY A 257 3.35 -14.13 -18.43
C GLY A 257 3.60 -14.86 -17.11
N MET A 258 2.58 -15.06 -16.27
CA MET A 258 2.65 -15.78 -15.00
C MET A 258 1.79 -17.04 -14.97
N ILE A 259 1.48 -17.61 -16.13
CA ILE A 259 0.58 -18.76 -16.23
C ILE A 259 1.02 -19.95 -15.35
N SER A 260 2.33 -20.18 -15.19
CA SER A 260 2.87 -21.20 -14.28
C SER A 260 2.43 -20.98 -12.83
N GLU A 261 2.35 -19.72 -12.40
CA GLU A 261 2.03 -19.33 -11.02
C GLU A 261 0.53 -19.35 -10.71
N ILE A 262 -0.32 -19.39 -11.74
CA ILE A 262 -1.78 -19.39 -11.58
C ILE A 262 -2.26 -20.84 -11.40
N PRO A 263 -2.70 -21.24 -10.21
CA PRO A 263 -3.24 -22.59 -10.02
C PRO A 263 -4.58 -22.75 -10.73
N MET A 264 -4.84 -23.97 -11.18
CA MET A 264 -6.13 -24.37 -11.75
C MET A 264 -6.51 -25.76 -11.23
N LYS A 265 -7.79 -26.10 -11.32
CA LYS A 265 -8.24 -27.46 -11.05
C LYS A 265 -7.95 -28.36 -12.24
N PHE A 266 -7.33 -29.50 -12.00
CA PHE A 266 -7.01 -30.51 -13.01
C PHE A 266 -8.06 -31.63 -13.05
N VAL A 267 -8.00 -32.49 -14.08
CA VAL A 267 -8.95 -33.60 -14.26
C VAL A 267 -8.89 -34.60 -13.11
N ASN A 268 -7.73 -34.74 -12.46
CA ASN A 268 -7.58 -35.52 -11.22
C ASN A 268 -8.35 -34.94 -10.01
N GLY A 269 -8.89 -33.72 -10.11
CA GLY A 269 -9.62 -33.01 -9.07
C GLY A 269 -8.77 -32.11 -8.17
N ASN A 270 -7.44 -32.18 -8.26
CA ASN A 270 -6.52 -31.37 -7.46
C ASN A 270 -6.30 -29.99 -8.07
N TYR A 271 -5.87 -29.06 -7.22
CA TYR A 271 -5.45 -27.72 -7.59
C TYR A 271 -3.95 -27.60 -7.46
N HIS A 272 -3.26 -27.18 -8.51
CA HIS A 272 -1.83 -26.90 -8.41
C HIS A 272 -1.38 -25.89 -9.46
N LYS A 273 -0.18 -25.35 -9.22
CA LYS A 273 0.60 -24.53 -10.14
C LYS A 273 1.36 -25.40 -11.14
N GLY A 274 2.08 -24.75 -12.05
CA GLY A 274 2.93 -25.43 -13.03
C GLY A 274 2.34 -25.48 -14.44
N ASN A 275 2.84 -26.41 -15.23
CA ASN A 275 2.44 -26.64 -16.61
C ASN A 275 1.00 -27.14 -16.68
N LYS A 276 0.26 -26.60 -17.66
CA LYS A 276 -1.19 -26.74 -17.77
C LYS A 276 -1.57 -26.89 -19.23
N PHE A 277 -2.38 -27.90 -19.51
CA PHE A 277 -2.83 -28.23 -20.86
C PHE A 277 -4.35 -28.27 -20.96
N VAL A 278 -4.85 -27.98 -22.16
CA VAL A 278 -6.28 -28.09 -22.49
C VAL A 278 -6.52 -29.31 -23.38
N ASN A 279 -7.60 -30.04 -23.13
CA ASN A 279 -8.03 -31.14 -23.99
C ASN A 279 -9.05 -30.65 -25.02
N ASN A 280 -8.60 -30.10 -26.15
CA ASN A 280 -9.51 -29.53 -27.14
C ASN A 280 -10.33 -30.58 -27.89
N LYS A 281 -9.77 -31.78 -28.09
CA LYS A 281 -10.43 -32.88 -28.80
C LYS A 281 -11.36 -33.71 -27.93
N LYS A 282 -11.50 -33.39 -26.64
CA LYS A 282 -12.32 -34.14 -25.66
C LYS A 282 -11.96 -35.64 -25.62
N LEU A 283 -10.66 -35.91 -25.67
CA LEU A 283 -10.11 -37.26 -25.56
C LEU A 283 -10.48 -37.89 -24.22
N ILE A 284 -10.67 -39.20 -24.20
CA ILE A 284 -10.90 -39.95 -22.96
C ILE A 284 -9.51 -40.26 -22.37
N LEU A 285 -9.07 -39.43 -21.44
CA LEU A 285 -7.75 -39.55 -20.80
C LEU A 285 -7.89 -40.41 -19.54
N SER A 286 -7.22 -41.55 -19.53
CA SER A 286 -7.40 -42.61 -18.55
C SER A 286 -6.31 -42.59 -17.48
N GLY A 287 -5.09 -42.29 -17.91
CA GLY A 287 -3.88 -42.26 -17.10
C GLY A 287 -3.84 -41.13 -16.08
N GLU A 288 -3.28 -41.43 -14.90
CA GLU A 288 -3.19 -40.48 -13.79
C GLU A 288 -2.21 -39.33 -14.08
N THR A 289 -1.12 -39.61 -14.79
CA THR A 289 -0.11 -38.61 -15.17
C THR A 289 -0.73 -37.54 -16.05
N ILE A 290 -1.47 -37.94 -17.08
CA ILE A 290 -2.12 -36.99 -17.98
C ILE A 290 -3.25 -36.23 -17.28
N LYS A 291 -4.00 -36.88 -16.37
CA LYS A 291 -5.02 -36.20 -15.56
C LYS A 291 -4.46 -35.12 -14.65
N ASN A 292 -3.17 -35.21 -14.28
CA ASN A 292 -2.44 -34.19 -13.52
C ASN A 292 -1.90 -33.04 -14.40
N LEU A 293 -2.04 -33.13 -15.72
CA LEU A 293 -1.52 -32.13 -16.68
C LEU A 293 -2.65 -31.37 -17.38
N VAL A 294 -3.82 -31.99 -17.46
CA VAL A 294 -5.00 -31.43 -18.13
C VAL A 294 -5.91 -30.72 -17.13
N VAL A 295 -6.26 -29.47 -17.45
CA VAL A 295 -7.21 -28.70 -16.65
C VAL A 295 -8.62 -29.26 -16.77
N SER A 296 -9.37 -29.20 -15.68
CA SER A 296 -10.78 -29.57 -15.63
C SER A 296 -11.67 -28.65 -16.48
N ASP A 297 -12.85 -29.14 -16.87
CA ASP A 297 -13.80 -28.43 -17.74
C ASP A 297 -14.15 -27.03 -17.23
N ASP A 298 -14.25 -26.84 -15.92
CA ASP A 298 -14.56 -25.55 -15.28
C ASP A 298 -13.52 -24.46 -15.59
N PHE A 299 -12.28 -24.86 -15.90
CA PHE A 299 -11.13 -23.99 -16.12
C PHE A 299 -10.70 -23.91 -17.60
N VAL A 300 -11.24 -24.74 -18.50
CA VAL A 300 -10.82 -24.80 -19.92
C VAL A 300 -10.88 -23.43 -20.61
N ASN A 301 -11.94 -22.64 -20.38
CA ASN A 301 -12.06 -21.32 -20.99
C ASN A 301 -10.99 -20.34 -20.49
N LEU A 302 -10.68 -20.37 -19.19
CA LEU A 302 -9.63 -19.55 -18.61
C LEU A 302 -8.25 -19.99 -19.12
N ALA A 303 -7.98 -21.29 -19.18
CA ALA A 303 -6.72 -21.84 -19.69
C ALA A 303 -6.49 -21.46 -21.16
N LYS A 304 -7.51 -21.61 -22.01
CA LYS A 304 -7.47 -21.16 -23.42
C LYS A 304 -7.21 -19.66 -23.51
N TYR A 305 -7.93 -18.90 -22.70
CA TYR A 305 -7.78 -17.45 -22.66
C TYR A 305 -6.36 -17.04 -22.30
N LEU A 306 -5.72 -17.69 -21.32
CA LEU A 306 -4.34 -17.41 -20.92
C LEU A 306 -3.29 -18.04 -21.85
N GLY A 307 -3.70 -18.79 -22.88
CA GLY A 307 -2.82 -19.35 -23.89
C GLY A 307 -2.17 -20.68 -23.54
N CYS A 308 -2.80 -21.49 -22.68
CA CYS A 308 -2.35 -22.87 -22.43
C CYS A 308 -2.42 -23.71 -23.72
N SER A 309 -1.39 -24.54 -23.93
CA SER A 309 -1.27 -25.43 -25.08
C SER A 309 -2.26 -26.60 -25.00
N ASP A 310 -2.52 -27.21 -26.16
CA ASP A 310 -3.25 -28.47 -26.24
C ASP A 310 -2.40 -29.62 -25.66
N ILE A 311 -3.04 -30.53 -24.91
CA ILE A 311 -2.39 -31.74 -24.38
C ILE A 311 -1.80 -32.62 -25.49
N LEU A 312 -2.30 -32.53 -26.71
CA LEU A 312 -1.74 -33.23 -27.86
C LEU A 312 -0.31 -32.83 -28.21
N ASN A 313 0.12 -31.63 -27.78
CA ASN A 313 1.43 -31.06 -28.08
C ASN A 313 2.37 -31.10 -26.86
N ILE A 314 2.03 -31.87 -25.84
CA ILE A 314 2.89 -32.07 -24.67
C ILE A 314 4.20 -32.75 -25.06
N HIS A 315 5.30 -32.32 -24.43
CA HIS A 315 6.63 -32.90 -24.50
C HIS A 315 7.06 -33.53 -23.16
N TYR A 316 8.13 -34.33 -23.16
CA TYR A 316 8.63 -34.93 -21.92
C TYR A 316 9.01 -33.86 -20.87
N ASP A 317 9.70 -32.81 -21.31
CA ASP A 317 10.17 -31.73 -20.45
C ASP A 317 9.05 -30.85 -19.90
N ASP A 318 7.82 -30.97 -20.43
CA ASP A 318 6.65 -30.28 -19.89
C ASP A 318 6.09 -30.94 -18.63
N ILE A 319 6.51 -32.17 -18.30
CA ILE A 319 6.10 -32.85 -17.07
C ILE A 319 6.92 -32.29 -15.90
N ASP A 320 6.34 -31.35 -15.17
CA ASP A 320 7.01 -30.54 -14.16
C ASP A 320 6.87 -31.05 -12.72
N PHE A 321 6.43 -32.30 -12.56
CA PHE A 321 6.34 -32.99 -11.27
C PHE A 321 7.10 -34.32 -11.28
N GLN A 322 7.57 -34.73 -10.10
CA GLN A 322 8.37 -35.93 -9.96
C GLN A 322 7.51 -37.19 -10.14
N LEU A 323 7.79 -37.93 -11.22
CA LEU A 323 7.25 -39.27 -11.45
C LEU A 323 8.17 -40.33 -10.86
N LYS A 324 7.60 -41.26 -10.09
CA LYS A 324 8.30 -42.46 -9.59
C LYS A 324 7.98 -43.72 -10.38
N SER A 325 6.82 -43.73 -11.01
CA SER A 325 6.28 -44.84 -11.79
C SER A 325 5.16 -44.30 -12.66
N ILE A 326 4.81 -45.05 -13.69
CA ILE A 326 3.69 -44.70 -14.59
C ILE A 326 2.77 -45.90 -14.82
N SER A 327 1.48 -45.65 -15.02
CA SER A 327 0.50 -46.72 -15.23
C SER A 327 0.50 -47.22 -16.68
N ASP A 328 -0.02 -48.43 -16.87
CA ASP A 328 -0.27 -49.01 -18.18
C ASP A 328 -1.19 -48.11 -19.05
N THR A 329 -2.21 -47.52 -18.42
CA THR A 329 -3.13 -46.58 -19.10
C THR A 329 -2.48 -45.27 -19.51
N ASP A 330 -1.50 -44.78 -18.74
CA ASP A 330 -0.73 -43.58 -19.14
C ASP A 330 0.13 -43.89 -20.38
N ILE A 331 0.73 -45.08 -20.46
CA ILE A 331 1.52 -45.50 -21.64
C ILE A 331 0.62 -45.56 -22.87
N GLU A 332 -0.57 -46.16 -22.74
CA GLU A 332 -1.55 -46.22 -23.82
C GLU A 332 -2.00 -44.82 -24.28
N ASP A 333 -2.31 -43.93 -23.34
CA ASP A 333 -2.70 -42.56 -23.68
C ASP A 333 -1.57 -41.82 -24.42
N PHE A 334 -0.31 -41.94 -23.96
CA PHE A 334 0.82 -41.32 -24.66
C PHE A 334 1.06 -41.94 -26.04
N GLN A 335 0.99 -43.26 -26.20
CA GLN A 335 1.21 -43.91 -27.50
C GLN A 335 0.15 -43.51 -28.54
N ASN A 336 -1.11 -43.39 -28.12
CA ASN A 336 -2.24 -43.28 -29.05
C ASN A 336 -2.73 -41.85 -29.28
N GLU A 337 -2.64 -41.00 -28.24
CA GLU A 337 -3.29 -39.69 -28.26
C GLU A 337 -2.29 -38.55 -28.54
N CYS A 338 -1.11 -38.57 -27.91
CA CYS A 338 -0.17 -37.45 -27.94
C CYS A 338 0.74 -37.43 -29.19
N THR A 339 0.89 -36.27 -29.82
CA THR A 339 1.73 -36.09 -31.03
C THR A 339 3.19 -36.45 -30.78
N TYR A 340 3.72 -36.06 -29.61
CA TYR A 340 5.07 -36.35 -29.16
C TYR A 340 5.12 -37.48 -28.14
N GLY A 341 4.09 -38.32 -28.08
CA GLY A 341 4.00 -39.44 -27.15
C GLY A 341 5.23 -40.36 -27.14
N MET A 342 5.83 -40.58 -28.32
CA MET A 342 7.04 -41.40 -28.42
C MET A 342 8.25 -40.75 -27.74
N GLU A 343 8.39 -39.42 -27.84
CA GLU A 343 9.47 -38.67 -27.17
C GLU A 343 9.30 -38.70 -25.64
N ILE A 344 8.05 -38.58 -25.18
CA ILE A 344 7.72 -38.73 -23.76
C ILE A 344 8.09 -40.12 -23.24
N LEU A 345 7.71 -41.18 -23.94
CA LEU A 345 8.00 -42.56 -23.54
C LEU A 345 9.50 -42.85 -23.54
N GLU A 346 10.25 -42.32 -24.51
CA GLU A 346 11.72 -42.42 -24.53
C GLU A 346 12.36 -41.76 -23.30
N GLY A 347 11.90 -40.56 -22.93
CA GLY A 347 12.36 -39.85 -21.74
C GLY A 347 12.05 -40.61 -20.44
N LEU A 348 10.86 -41.21 -20.34
CA LEU A 348 10.44 -42.01 -19.18
C LEU A 348 11.24 -43.32 -19.05
N ILE A 349 11.58 -43.97 -20.16
CA ILE A 349 12.45 -45.17 -20.18
C ILE A 349 13.86 -44.80 -19.72
N ARG A 350 14.43 -43.71 -20.26
CA ARG A 350 15.78 -43.24 -19.92
C ARG A 350 15.92 -42.93 -18.42
N ASN A 351 14.85 -42.47 -17.80
CA ASN A 351 14.80 -42.15 -16.37
C ASN A 351 14.31 -43.30 -15.49
N GLU A 352 14.24 -44.53 -16.03
CA GLU A 352 13.86 -45.75 -15.30
C GLU A 352 12.47 -45.67 -14.65
N ILE A 353 11.57 -44.84 -15.19
CA ILE A 353 10.18 -44.68 -14.68
C ILE A 353 9.27 -45.79 -15.24
N ILE A 354 9.51 -46.22 -16.48
CA ILE A 354 8.83 -47.35 -17.12
C ILE A 354 9.62 -48.63 -16.82
N THR A 355 8.94 -49.65 -16.30
CA THR A 355 9.57 -50.92 -15.93
C THR A 355 9.82 -51.83 -17.14
N ASP A 356 10.80 -52.73 -17.06
CA ASP A 356 11.08 -53.74 -18.10
C ASP A 356 9.83 -54.55 -18.53
N LYS A 357 8.96 -54.88 -17.55
CA LYS A 357 7.70 -55.57 -17.83
C LYS A 357 6.76 -54.73 -18.69
N GLN A 358 6.70 -53.42 -18.48
CA GLN A 358 5.89 -52.50 -19.27
C GLN A 358 6.51 -52.28 -20.64
N ILE A 359 7.84 -52.19 -20.74
CA ILE A 359 8.56 -52.13 -22.01
C ILE A 359 8.21 -53.34 -22.88
N GLU A 360 8.20 -54.54 -22.28
CA GLU A 360 7.84 -55.76 -22.98
C GLU A 360 6.37 -55.77 -23.41
N LYS A 361 5.46 -55.44 -22.48
CA LYS A 361 4.02 -55.44 -22.70
C LYS A 361 3.57 -54.48 -23.81
N PHE A 362 4.15 -53.29 -23.87
CA PHE A 362 3.76 -52.22 -24.81
C PHE A 362 4.65 -52.13 -26.05
N HIS A 363 5.50 -53.15 -26.26
CA HIS A 363 6.42 -53.25 -27.40
C HIS A 363 7.35 -52.03 -27.56
N LEU A 364 7.85 -51.47 -26.45
CA LEU A 364 8.67 -50.25 -26.43
C LEU A 364 10.16 -50.52 -26.71
N GLN A 365 10.55 -51.75 -27.08
CA GLN A 365 11.97 -52.12 -27.24
C GLN A 365 12.67 -51.36 -28.38
N TYR A 366 11.92 -50.83 -29.35
CA TYR A 366 12.50 -50.10 -30.48
C TYR A 366 13.20 -48.80 -30.04
N PHE A 367 12.92 -48.25 -28.85
CA PHE A 367 13.64 -47.08 -28.33
C PHE A 367 15.12 -47.37 -28.04
N PHE A 368 15.49 -48.63 -27.76
CA PHE A 368 16.87 -49.04 -27.55
C PHE A 368 17.65 -49.23 -28.85
N SER A 369 16.97 -49.37 -29.99
CA SER A 369 17.60 -49.75 -31.26
C SER A 369 18.25 -48.58 -32.02
N LYS A 370 18.12 -47.33 -31.55
CA LYS A 370 18.68 -46.14 -32.21
C LYS A 370 20.05 -45.69 -31.68
N THR A 371 20.54 -46.24 -30.57
CA THR A 371 21.80 -45.80 -29.94
C THR A 371 23.06 -46.54 -30.40
N ASP A 372 22.95 -47.59 -31.24
CA ASP A 372 24.07 -48.46 -31.62
C ASP A 372 24.65 -48.25 -33.05
N TYR A 373 24.62 -47.02 -33.57
CA TYR A 373 25.51 -46.65 -34.70
C TYR A 373 26.76 -45.93 -34.21
N ASN A 374 27.56 -46.63 -33.40
CA ASN A 374 28.95 -46.25 -33.14
C ASN A 374 29.79 -46.58 -34.39
N TYR A 375 30.18 -45.55 -35.14
CA TYR A 375 31.19 -45.66 -36.20
C TYR A 375 32.49 -46.21 -35.60
N SER A 376 32.88 -47.44 -35.94
CA SER A 376 34.21 -47.97 -35.64
C SER A 376 35.24 -47.27 -36.53
N TYR A 377 36.07 -46.41 -35.93
CA TYR A 377 37.28 -45.92 -36.58
C TYR A 377 38.32 -47.05 -36.57
N GLU A 378 38.67 -47.58 -37.75
CA GLU A 378 39.80 -48.49 -37.90
C GLU A 378 41.11 -47.78 -37.54
N GLU A 379 41.83 -48.36 -36.59
CA GLU A 379 43.13 -47.90 -36.09
C GLU A 379 44.22 -48.10 -37.14
N PHE A 380 44.69 -47.02 -37.77
CA PHE A 380 45.89 -47.05 -38.62
C PHE A 380 47.16 -47.06 -37.76
N GLN A 381 47.83 -48.21 -37.72
CA GLN A 381 49.15 -48.41 -37.12
C GLN A 381 50.24 -47.63 -37.88
N VAL A 382 50.74 -46.53 -37.30
CA VAL A 382 51.95 -45.83 -37.79
C VAL A 382 53.18 -46.51 -37.19
N ARG A 383 53.90 -47.26 -38.02
CA ARG A 383 55.24 -47.78 -37.72
C ARG A 383 56.23 -46.64 -37.52
N LYS A 384 56.90 -46.62 -36.36
CA LYS A 384 58.18 -45.95 -36.14
C LYS A 384 59.24 -46.59 -37.04
N LEU A 385 59.83 -45.82 -37.96
CA LEU A 385 61.12 -46.11 -38.56
C LEU A 385 62.19 -45.32 -37.80
N LEU A 386 63.10 -46.07 -37.16
CA LEU A 386 64.41 -45.60 -36.75
C LEU A 386 65.26 -45.37 -38.01
N ILE A 387 65.84 -44.17 -38.14
CA ILE A 387 67.28 -43.88 -38.26
C ILE A 387 67.47 -42.44 -37.79
#